data_AF-A0A6I1F0H6-F1
#
_entry.id   AF-A0A6I1F0H6-F1
#
_cell.length_a   1.000
_cell.length_b   1.000
_cell.length_c   1.000
_cell.angle_alpha   90.00
_cell.angle_beta   90.00
_cell.angle_gamma   90.00
#
_symmetry.space_group_name_H-M   'P 1'
#
loop_
_entity.id
_entity.type
_entity.pdbx_description
1 polymer ?
#
loop_
_entity_poly.entity_id
_entity_poly.type
_entity_poly.pdbx_seq_one_letter_code
_entity_poly.pdbx_strand_id
1 'polypeptide(L)' 'MPAIIGPVQIVNTGGGIVQFGDSLFISPKENSKSTIGSGTGNSGAFVITNNPLNASNYTDFSGVDQSVTENN' A
#
# COMPACT_ATOMS: atom_id res chain seq x y z
N MET A 1 7.35 20.99 -16.40
CA MET A 1 6.08 21.49 -16.99
C MET A 1 5.08 21.76 -15.88
N PRO A 2 4.30 22.86 -15.89
CA PRO A 2 3.34 23.15 -14.82
C PRO A 2 2.20 22.12 -14.82
N ALA A 3 1.93 21.53 -13.66
CA ALA A 3 0.72 20.74 -13.43
C ALA A 3 -0.34 21.63 -12.78
N ILE A 4 -1.35 22.00 -13.57
CA ILE A 4 -2.55 22.63 -13.04
C ILE A 4 -3.54 21.50 -12.76
N ILE A 5 -3.74 21.23 -11.48
CA ILE A 5 -4.66 20.19 -11.00
C ILE A 5 -5.83 20.86 -10.29
N GLY A 6 -7.05 20.43 -10.64
CA GLY A 6 -8.27 20.80 -9.94
C GLY A 6 -8.38 20.11 -8.57
N PRO A 7 -9.55 20.15 -7.92
CA PRO A 7 -9.74 19.44 -6.65
C PRO A 7 -9.59 17.93 -6.88
N VAL A 8 -8.58 17.33 -6.23
CA VAL A 8 -8.28 15.90 -6.30
C VAL A 8 -8.32 15.33 -4.89
N GLN A 9 -8.98 14.19 -4.72
CA GLN A 9 -8.98 13.45 -3.47
C GLN A 9 -8.37 12.07 -3.72
N ILE A 10 -7.19 11.86 -3.16
CA ILE A 10 -6.53 10.55 -3.14
C ILE A 10 -6.87 9.91 -1.81
N VAL A 11 -7.53 8.76 -1.87
CA VAL A 11 -8.04 8.08 -0.68
C VAL A 11 -7.06 7.06 -0.14
N ASN A 12 -6.34 6.38 -1.02
CA ASN A 12 -5.18 5.56 -0.69
C ASN A 12 -4.36 5.34 -1.96
N THR A 13 -3.05 5.30 -1.83
CA THR A 13 -2.13 4.99 -2.92
C THR A 13 -1.65 3.54 -2.86
N GLY A 14 -1.78 2.86 -1.71
CA GLY A 14 -1.43 1.45 -1.53
C GLY A 14 0.07 1.11 -1.59
N GLY A 15 0.87 1.93 -2.28
CA GLY A 15 2.31 1.85 -2.47
C GLY A 15 2.75 2.76 -3.63
N GLY A 16 4.04 3.10 -3.69
CA GLY A 16 4.58 3.92 -4.76
C GLY A 16 4.24 5.41 -4.70
N ILE A 17 4.34 6.12 -5.84
CA ILE A 17 4.34 7.59 -5.89
C ILE A 17 3.18 8.12 -6.73
N VAL A 18 2.41 9.06 -6.18
CA VAL A 18 1.48 9.89 -6.95
C VAL A 18 2.16 11.21 -7.26
N GLN A 19 2.62 11.36 -8.51
CA GLN A 19 3.30 12.56 -8.98
C GLN A 19 2.40 13.32 -9.95
N PHE A 20 2.15 14.60 -9.66
CA PHE A 20 1.55 15.53 -10.61
C PHE A 20 2.63 16.46 -11.14
N GLY A 21 2.72 16.58 -12.46
CA GLY A 21 3.78 17.32 -13.13
C GLY A 21 4.86 16.41 -13.67
N ASP A 22 6.02 16.98 -13.98
CA ASP A 22 7.10 16.26 -14.64
C ASP A 22 7.97 15.50 -13.63
N SER A 23 8.53 14.38 -14.07
CA SER A 23 9.43 13.54 -13.27
C SER A 23 10.60 13.07 -14.10
N LEU A 24 11.81 13.26 -13.59
CA LEU A 24 13.04 12.82 -14.25
C LEU A 24 13.35 11.35 -13.98
N PHE A 25 13.15 10.87 -12.75
CA PHE A 25 13.22 9.45 -12.38
C PHE A 25 12.35 9.18 -11.15
N ILE A 26 11.49 8.16 -11.22
CA ILE A 26 10.70 7.64 -10.11
C ILE A 26 10.87 6.12 -10.08
N SER A 27 11.49 5.61 -8.99
CA SER A 27 11.74 4.18 -8.80
C SER A 27 11.21 3.73 -7.43
N PRO A 28 9.88 3.64 -7.26
CA PRO A 28 9.30 3.18 -6.01
C PRO A 28 9.64 1.71 -5.81
N LYS A 29 10.07 1.37 -4.60
CA LYS A 29 10.34 0.00 -4.21
C LYS A 29 9.37 -0.36 -3.10
N GLU A 30 8.59 -1.38 -3.34
CA GLU A 30 7.61 -1.84 -2.38
C GLU A 30 7.77 -3.33 -2.17
N ASN A 31 7.63 -3.71 -0.91
CA ASN A 31 7.71 -5.06 -0.45
C ASN A 31 6.73 -5.17 0.71
N SER A 32 5.73 -6.04 0.55
CA SER A 32 4.64 -6.15 1.51
C SER A 32 4.43 -7.61 1.87
N LYS A 33 4.71 -7.95 3.12
CA LYS A 33 4.22 -9.18 3.75
C LYS A 33 3.11 -8.78 4.73
N SER A 34 1.89 -9.23 4.45
CA SER A 34 0.74 -8.89 5.28
C SER A 34 -0.11 -10.11 5.58
N THR A 35 -0.42 -10.28 6.86
CA THR A 35 -1.46 -11.21 7.33
C THR A 35 -2.65 -10.36 7.75
N ILE A 36 -3.69 -10.38 6.93
CA ILE A 36 -4.86 -9.51 7.07
C ILE A 36 -5.96 -10.30 7.78
N GLY A 37 -6.52 -9.71 8.83
CA GLY A 37 -7.58 -10.31 9.64
C GLY A 37 -8.99 -9.79 9.31
N SER A 38 -9.97 -10.26 10.09
CA SER A 38 -11.37 -9.85 9.96
C SER A 38 -11.51 -8.33 10.10
N GLY A 39 -11.99 -7.67 9.04
CA GLY A 39 -12.28 -6.24 9.02
C GLY A 39 -11.11 -5.34 8.62
N THR A 40 -10.05 -5.93 8.04
CA THR A 40 -8.81 -5.23 7.68
C THR A 40 -8.73 -4.99 6.17
N GLY A 41 -7.84 -4.10 5.70
CA GLY A 41 -7.70 -3.75 4.27
C GLY A 41 -8.60 -2.61 3.79
N ASN A 42 -9.19 -1.85 4.71
CA ASN A 42 -10.08 -0.75 4.37
C ASN A 42 -9.29 0.42 3.76
N SER A 43 -9.54 0.69 2.48
CA SER A 43 -8.80 1.67 1.68
C SER A 43 -9.74 2.74 1.09
N GLY A 44 -10.81 3.08 1.81
CA GLY A 44 -11.87 4.01 1.39
C GLY A 44 -11.92 5.29 2.23
N ALA A 45 -12.56 6.35 1.72
CA ALA A 45 -12.64 7.65 2.41
C ALA A 45 -13.63 7.63 3.57
N PHE A 46 -14.62 6.76 3.48
CA PHE A 46 -15.58 6.46 4.52
C PHE A 46 -15.80 4.95 4.53
N VAL A 47 -15.39 4.29 5.62
CA VAL A 47 -15.52 2.84 5.76
C VAL A 47 -16.03 2.53 7.16
N ILE A 48 -17.13 1.79 7.23
CA ILE A 48 -17.66 1.20 8.47
C ILE A 48 -17.50 -0.30 8.33
N THR A 49 -16.76 -0.89 9.26
CA THR A 49 -16.43 -2.32 9.23
C THR A 49 -16.83 -2.95 10.55
N ASN A 50 -17.93 -3.73 10.53
CA ASN A 50 -18.49 -4.40 11.71
C ASN A 50 -18.10 -5.87 11.72
N ASN A 51 -17.05 -6.23 12.46
CA ASN A 51 -16.52 -7.60 12.48
C ASN A 51 -16.56 -8.18 13.90
N PRO A 52 -17.47 -9.12 14.20
CA PRO A 52 -17.69 -9.61 15.57
C PRO A 52 -16.74 -10.73 16.01
N LEU A 53 -16.08 -11.45 15.08
CA LEU A 53 -15.12 -12.51 15.39
C LEU A 53 -13.94 -12.47 14.39
N ASN A 54 -12.74 -12.82 14.88
CA ASN A 54 -11.53 -12.96 14.07
C ASN A 54 -10.74 -14.20 14.52
N ALA A 55 -10.21 -14.97 13.57
CA ALA A 55 -9.22 -16.02 13.78
C ALA A 55 -8.17 -15.92 12.67
N SER A 56 -7.14 -15.10 12.89
CA SER A 56 -6.01 -14.97 11.97
C SER A 56 -4.89 -15.91 12.42
N ASN A 57 -4.93 -17.16 11.98
CA ASN A 57 -3.88 -18.14 12.27
C ASN A 57 -2.86 -18.12 11.13
N TYR A 58 -1.59 -17.85 11.45
CA TYR A 58 -0.51 -18.02 10.49
C TYR A 58 0.64 -18.80 11.13
N THR A 59 1.28 -19.65 10.34
CA THR A 59 2.54 -20.32 10.70
C THR A 59 3.55 -19.89 9.66
N ASP A 60 4.54 -19.11 10.10
CA ASP A 60 5.57 -18.57 9.23
C ASP A 60 6.84 -19.42 9.37
N PHE A 61 7.32 -19.97 8.26
CA PHE A 61 8.60 -20.65 8.19
C PHE A 61 9.36 -20.11 6.99
N SER A 62 10.06 -18.99 7.18
CA SER A 62 10.94 -18.42 6.16
C SER A 62 12.30 -18.08 6.74
N GLY A 63 13.37 -18.66 6.17
CA GLY A 63 14.76 -18.36 6.54
C GLY A 63 15.27 -17.02 6.00
N VAL A 64 14.71 -16.53 4.90
CA VAL A 64 14.87 -15.15 4.39
C VAL A 64 13.51 -14.76 3.81
N ASP A 65 12.83 -13.75 4.38
CA ASP A 65 11.55 -13.24 3.88
C ASP A 65 11.77 -11.92 3.14
N GLN A 66 11.31 -11.91 1.89
CA GLN A 66 11.32 -10.83 0.91
C GLN A 66 12.49 -9.82 1.11
N SER A 67 13.68 -10.11 0.59
CA SER A 67 14.74 -9.10 0.50
C SER A 67 14.54 -8.28 -0.76
N VAL A 68 14.48 -6.95 -0.64
CA VAL A 68 14.57 -6.04 -1.79
C VAL A 68 16.02 -6.04 -2.26
N THR A 69 16.43 -7.09 -2.95
CA THR A 69 17.79 -7.24 -3.46
C THR A 69 17.93 -6.37 -4.72
N GLU A 70 18.90 -5.46 -4.67
CA GLU A 70 19.40 -4.58 -5.73
C GLU A 70 18.72 -3.21 -5.95
N ASN A 71 19.59 -2.20 -6.01
CA ASN A 71 19.33 -0.88 -6.57
C ASN A 71 20.18 -0.79 -7.84
N ASN A 72 19.55 -0.73 -9.00
CA ASN A 72 20.16 -0.08 -10.16
C ASN A 72 19.16 0.95 -10.69
#